data_AF-A0A382KEF5-F1
#
_entry.id   AF-A0A382KEF5-F1
#
_cell.length_a   1.000
_cell.length_b   1.000
_cell.length_c   1.000
_cell.angle_alpha   90.00
_cell.angle_beta   90.00
_cell.angle_gamma   90.00
#
_symmetry.space_group_name_H-M   'P 1'
#
loop_
_entity.id
_entity.type
_entity.pdbx_description
1 polymer ?
#
loop_
_entity_poly.entity_id
_entity_poly.type
_entity_poly.pdbx_seq_one_letter_code
_entity_poly.pdbx_strand_id
1 'polypeptide(L)'
;VIKTLKSFDLKEKRILIRVDFNVPIENDRVLDDFRIRAALSTIQFCLKSGAKVILMSHLGRPKGQPDPRLSLMPVGEKLADLLEMPIKFSDDCVSENAHDVTLGLRAGEIHLLENLRFHVEETKNDSDFSSKLAKHGQVYINDAFGMVHRSHASNVGVTKQFIHKGMGFLVET
;
A
#
# COMPACT_ATOMS: atom_id res chain seq x y z
N VAL A 1 13.13 17.96 0.59
CA VAL A 1 13.36 17.60 -0.84
C VAL A 1 12.71 16.25 -1.06
N ILE A 2 11.75 16.17 -2.00
CA ILE A 2 11.17 14.90 -2.41
C ILE A 2 12.26 14.13 -3.17
N LYS A 3 12.56 12.91 -2.73
CA LYS A 3 13.58 12.06 -3.35
C LYS A 3 12.90 11.10 -4.33
N THR A 4 13.57 10.84 -5.45
CA THR A 4 13.12 9.83 -6.42
C THR A 4 13.34 8.43 -5.85
N LEU A 5 12.49 7.47 -6.20
CA LEU A 5 12.58 6.09 -5.71
C LEU A 5 13.98 5.49 -5.93
N LYS A 6 14.61 5.81 -7.06
CA LYS A 6 15.95 5.33 -7.46
C LYS A 6 17.09 5.80 -6.53
N SER A 7 16.86 6.82 -5.72
CA SER A 7 17.88 7.39 -4.83
C SER A 7 17.94 6.74 -3.44
N PHE A 8 16.99 5.85 -3.13
CA PHE A 8 16.97 5.14 -1.85
C PHE A 8 17.75 3.83 -1.93
N ASP A 9 18.45 3.51 -0.85
CA ASP A 9 18.89 2.14 -0.58
C ASP A 9 17.70 1.34 -0.05
N LEU A 10 17.21 0.39 -0.86
CA LEU A 10 15.99 -0.39 -0.59
C LEU A 10 16.27 -1.82 -0.09
N LYS A 11 17.51 -2.29 -0.18
CA LYS A 11 17.87 -3.68 0.06
C LYS A 11 17.56 -4.09 1.50
N GLU A 12 16.84 -5.20 1.67
CA GLU A 12 16.34 -5.74 2.95
C GLU A 12 15.39 -4.81 3.74
N LYS A 13 15.06 -3.64 3.22
CA LYS A 13 14.21 -2.67 3.92
C LYS A 13 12.74 -2.93 3.63
N ARG A 14 11.91 -2.63 4.64
CA ARG A 14 10.46 -2.58 4.48
C ARG A 14 10.05 -1.28 3.83
N ILE A 15 9.46 -1.37 2.65
CA ILE A 15 9.01 -0.22 1.86
C ILE A 15 7.49 -0.19 1.91
N LEU A 16 6.94 0.81 2.60
CA LEU A 16 5.51 1.04 2.66
C LEU A 16 5.10 1.89 1.46
N ILE A 17 4.26 1.34 0.59
CA ILE A 17 3.86 1.96 -0.68
C ILE A 17 2.35 2.23 -0.65
N ARG A 18 1.99 3.50 -0.78
CA ARG A 18 0.60 3.91 -1.03
C ARG A 18 0.32 3.81 -2.52
N VAL A 19 -0.50 2.85 -2.92
CA VAL A 19 -0.93 2.64 -4.31
C VAL A 19 -2.41 2.98 -4.50
N ASP A 20 -2.86 3.23 -5.73
CA ASP A 20 -4.28 3.37 -6.06
C ASP A 20 -4.82 2.06 -6.65
N PHE A 21 -5.40 1.21 -5.81
CA PHE A 21 -6.08 -0.02 -6.20
C PHE A 21 -7.60 0.10 -6.08
N ASN A 22 -8.13 1.33 -6.18
CA ASN A 22 -9.57 1.53 -6.22
C ASN A 22 -10.09 1.16 -7.63
N VAL A 23 -10.35 -0.13 -7.84
CA VAL A 23 -10.78 -0.77 -9.08
C VAL A 23 -12.22 -1.28 -8.98
N PRO A 24 -12.96 -1.42 -10.10
CA PRO A 24 -14.27 -2.07 -10.06
C PRO A 24 -14.13 -3.58 -9.77
N ILE A 25 -14.95 -4.07 -8.84
CA ILE A 25 -15.04 -5.50 -8.47
C ILE A 25 -16.48 -5.97 -8.65
N GLU A 26 -16.65 -7.14 -9.25
CA GLU A 26 -17.92 -7.85 -9.36
C GLU A 26 -17.68 -9.35 -9.16
N ASN A 27 -18.52 -10.01 -8.35
CA ASN A 27 -18.40 -11.44 -8.02
C ASN A 27 -16.97 -11.84 -7.60
N ASP A 28 -16.38 -11.04 -6.70
CA ASP A 28 -15.01 -11.21 -6.19
C ASP A 28 -13.92 -11.23 -7.28
N ARG A 29 -14.17 -10.55 -8.41
CA ARG A 29 -13.20 -10.42 -9.51
C ARG A 29 -12.99 -8.96 -9.89
N VAL A 30 -11.73 -8.62 -10.15
CA VAL A 30 -11.35 -7.32 -10.71
C VAL A 30 -11.81 -7.25 -12.17
N LEU A 31 -12.69 -6.31 -12.48
CA LEU A 31 -13.22 -6.10 -13.84
C LEU A 31 -12.27 -5.31 -14.74
N ASP A 32 -11.53 -4.36 -14.16
CA ASP A 32 -10.54 -3.52 -14.83
C ASP A 32 -9.29 -3.41 -13.95
N ASP A 33 -8.18 -3.97 -14.42
CA ASP A 33 -6.91 -4.04 -13.70
C ASP A 33 -5.93 -2.91 -14.06
N PHE A 34 -6.35 -1.91 -14.84
CA PHE A 34 -5.49 -0.80 -15.30
C PHE A 34 -4.71 -0.15 -14.15
N ARG A 35 -5.39 0.13 -13.03
CA ARG A 35 -4.74 0.78 -11.87
C ARG A 35 -3.77 -0.14 -11.13
N ILE A 36 -4.04 -1.45 -11.12
CA ILE A 36 -3.11 -2.44 -10.54
C ILE A 36 -1.85 -2.49 -11.40
N ARG A 37 -2.02 -2.57 -12.73
CA ARG A 37 -0.91 -2.56 -13.70
C ARG A 37 -0.07 -1.30 -13.62
N ALA A 38 -0.69 -0.15 -13.43
CA ALA A 38 -0.02 1.13 -13.32
C ALA A 38 1.01 1.18 -12.16
N ALA A 39 0.77 0.45 -11.06
CA ALA A 39 1.69 0.39 -9.92
C ALA A 39 2.81 -0.66 -10.07
N LEU A 40 2.72 -1.57 -11.05
CA LEU A 40 3.64 -2.71 -11.15
C LEU A 40 5.10 -2.28 -11.35
N SER A 41 5.35 -1.20 -12.07
CA SER A 41 6.71 -0.71 -12.32
C SER A 41 7.42 -0.33 -11.02
N THR A 42 6.73 0.39 -10.12
CA THR A 42 7.20 0.74 -8.78
C THR A 42 7.42 -0.51 -7.92
N ILE A 43 6.44 -1.42 -7.90
CA ILE A 43 6.49 -2.65 -7.10
C ILE A 43 7.68 -3.52 -7.53
N GLN A 44 7.79 -3.81 -8.83
CA GLN A 44 8.86 -4.64 -9.38
C GLN A 44 10.24 -4.02 -9.16
N PHE A 45 10.38 -2.70 -9.21
CA PHE A 45 11.65 -2.05 -8.92
C PHE A 45 12.08 -2.26 -7.47
N CYS A 46 11.16 -2.09 -6.52
CA CYS A 46 11.44 -2.37 -5.11
C CYS A 46 11.85 -3.84 -4.89
N LEU A 47 11.11 -4.79 -5.46
CA LEU A 47 11.42 -6.21 -5.37
C LEU A 47 12.79 -6.55 -5.96
N LYS A 48 13.08 -6.07 -7.18
CA LYS A 48 14.39 -6.28 -7.85
C LYS A 48 15.55 -5.66 -7.06
N SER A 49 15.27 -4.63 -6.26
CA SER A 49 16.24 -4.00 -5.37
C SER A 49 16.42 -4.75 -4.04
N GLY A 50 15.75 -5.90 -3.86
CA GLY A 50 15.83 -6.72 -2.65
C GLY A 50 15.00 -6.19 -1.49
N ALA A 51 13.97 -5.39 -1.76
CA ALA A 51 13.10 -4.84 -0.72
C ALA A 51 12.07 -5.86 -0.20
N LYS A 52 11.52 -5.57 0.97
CA LYS A 52 10.29 -6.16 1.51
C LYS A 52 9.16 -5.18 1.21
N VAL A 53 8.19 -5.55 0.40
CA VAL A 53 7.18 -4.61 -0.10
C VAL A 53 5.90 -4.70 0.71
N ILE A 54 5.44 -3.57 1.25
CA ILE A 54 4.16 -3.47 1.94
C ILE A 54 3.27 -2.52 1.14
N LEU A 55 2.14 -3.02 0.65
CA LEU A 55 1.19 -2.25 -0.14
C LEU A 55 -0.01 -1.88 0.73
N MET A 56 -0.43 -0.63 0.65
CA MET A 56 -1.68 -0.19 1.25
C MET A 56 -2.52 0.54 0.22
N SER A 57 -3.81 0.22 0.19
CA SER A 57 -4.75 0.92 -0.67
C SER A 57 -6.11 1.17 -0.05
N HIS A 58 -6.95 1.87 -0.79
CA HIS A 58 -8.36 2.00 -0.46
C HIS A 58 -9.18 1.44 -1.61
N LEU A 59 -10.37 0.96 -1.28
CA LEU A 59 -11.36 0.53 -2.26
C LEU A 59 -12.73 1.09 -1.88
N GLY A 60 -13.39 1.75 -2.84
CA GLY A 60 -14.70 2.34 -2.65
C GLY A 60 -14.77 3.35 -1.50
N ARG A 61 -15.95 3.41 -0.87
CA ARG A 61 -16.25 4.34 0.23
C ARG A 61 -17.06 3.63 1.33
N PRO A 62 -16.42 2.75 2.11
CA PRO A 62 -17.07 1.98 3.18
C PRO A 62 -17.44 2.79 4.43
N LYS A 63 -17.12 4.09 4.48
CA LYS A 63 -17.46 5.02 5.58
C LYS A 63 -16.92 4.59 6.96
N GLY A 64 -15.74 3.96 7.01
CA GLY A 64 -15.08 3.60 8.26
C GLY A 64 -15.65 2.35 8.93
N GLN A 65 -16.26 1.45 8.15
CA GLN A 65 -16.73 0.15 8.62
C GLN A 65 -16.29 -0.95 7.65
N PRO A 66 -15.94 -2.16 8.13
CA PRO A 66 -15.67 -3.29 7.26
C PRO A 66 -16.86 -3.64 6.35
N ASP A 67 -16.60 -3.81 5.06
CA ASP A 67 -17.58 -4.32 4.08
C ASP A 67 -16.86 -5.36 3.21
N PRO A 68 -17.20 -6.67 3.30
CA PRO A 68 -16.53 -7.72 2.55
C PRO A 68 -16.47 -7.46 1.03
N ARG A 69 -17.47 -6.78 0.47
CA ARG A 69 -17.53 -6.43 -0.97
C ARG A 69 -16.51 -5.37 -1.38
N LEU A 70 -15.93 -4.69 -0.40
CA LEU A 70 -14.90 -3.68 -0.56
C LEU A 70 -13.56 -4.12 0.07
N SER A 71 -13.38 -5.43 0.31
CA SER A 71 -12.09 -6.01 0.68
C SER A 71 -11.10 -5.89 -0.49
N LEU A 72 -9.81 -5.77 -0.16
CA LEU A 72 -8.72 -5.81 -1.13
C LEU A 72 -8.26 -7.24 -1.46
N MET A 73 -8.88 -8.29 -0.91
CA MET A 73 -8.52 -9.67 -1.22
C MET A 73 -8.55 -9.98 -2.73
N PRO A 74 -9.60 -9.66 -3.52
CA PRO A 74 -9.59 -9.91 -4.96
C PRO A 74 -8.51 -9.14 -5.73
N VAL A 75 -8.11 -7.98 -5.20
CA VAL A 75 -6.99 -7.22 -5.75
C VAL A 75 -5.66 -7.94 -5.47
N GLY A 76 -5.50 -8.51 -4.27
CA GLY A 76 -4.36 -9.34 -3.90
C GLY A 76 -4.21 -10.55 -4.81
N GLU A 77 -5.31 -11.26 -5.08
CA GLU A 77 -5.34 -12.39 -6.03
C GLU A 77 -4.93 -11.95 -7.43
N LYS A 78 -5.53 -10.85 -7.93
CA LYS A 78 -5.18 -10.33 -9.25
C LYS A 78 -3.72 -9.89 -9.34
N LEU A 79 -3.18 -9.30 -8.27
CA LEU A 79 -1.78 -8.90 -8.20
C LEU A 79 -0.85 -10.12 -8.18
N ALA A 80 -1.24 -11.20 -7.49
CA ALA A 80 -0.52 -12.47 -7.48
C ALA A 80 -0.41 -13.06 -8.89
N ASP A 81 -1.51 -13.06 -9.65
CA ASP A 81 -1.53 -13.51 -11.05
C ASP A 81 -0.60 -12.67 -11.94
N LEU A 82 -0.65 -11.34 -11.80
CA LEU A 82 0.14 -10.41 -12.62
C LEU A 82 1.65 -10.50 -12.36
N LEU A 83 2.05 -10.87 -11.15
CA LEU A 83 3.44 -10.98 -10.73
C LEU A 83 3.95 -12.42 -10.72
N GLU A 84 3.07 -13.40 -10.94
CA GLU A 84 3.35 -14.83 -10.83
C GLU A 84 4.01 -15.20 -9.49
N MET A 85 3.52 -14.60 -8.39
CA MET A 85 4.11 -14.76 -7.06
C MET A 85 3.05 -14.65 -5.95
N PRO A 86 3.25 -15.32 -4.80
CA PRO A 86 2.32 -15.22 -3.68
C PRO A 86 2.33 -13.82 -3.06
N ILE A 87 1.15 -13.36 -2.67
CA ILE A 87 0.94 -12.11 -1.93
C ILE A 87 0.45 -12.48 -0.53
N LYS A 88 1.15 -12.05 0.52
CA LYS A 88 0.62 -12.16 1.89
C LYS A 88 -0.47 -11.12 2.06
N PHE A 89 -1.57 -11.49 2.70
CA PHE A 89 -2.69 -10.59 2.96
C PHE A 89 -3.03 -10.61 4.45
N SER A 90 -3.47 -9.47 4.98
CA SER A 90 -4.02 -9.37 6.33
C SER A 90 -5.41 -8.76 6.26
N ASP A 91 -6.33 -9.28 7.06
CA ASP A 91 -7.74 -8.82 7.13
C ASP A 91 -7.91 -7.46 7.85
N ASP A 92 -6.81 -6.85 8.29
CA ASP A 92 -6.76 -5.52 8.87
C ASP A 92 -5.42 -4.84 8.51
N CYS A 93 -5.38 -3.50 8.55
CA CYS A 93 -4.19 -2.73 8.16
C CYS A 93 -3.35 -2.19 9.34
N VAL A 94 -3.78 -2.35 10.59
CA VAL A 94 -3.11 -1.80 11.79
C VAL A 94 -3.16 -2.72 13.02
N SER A 95 -3.67 -3.95 12.87
CA SER A 95 -3.70 -4.98 13.89
C SER A 95 -2.31 -5.52 14.22
N GLU A 96 -2.16 -6.16 15.38
CA GLU A 96 -0.92 -6.85 15.77
C GLU A 96 -0.54 -7.92 14.76
N ASN A 97 -1.50 -8.73 14.31
CA ASN A 97 -1.28 -9.75 13.29
C ASN A 97 -0.77 -9.13 11.96
N ALA A 98 -1.34 -8.01 11.52
CA ALA A 98 -0.86 -7.33 10.30
C ALA A 98 0.60 -6.85 10.46
N HIS A 99 0.97 -6.36 11.63
CA HIS A 99 2.35 -5.98 11.92
C HIS A 99 3.28 -7.19 11.95
N ASP A 100 2.88 -8.30 12.57
CA ASP A 100 3.67 -9.53 12.64
C ASP A 100 3.92 -10.13 11.26
N VAL A 101 2.90 -10.16 10.38
CA VAL A 101 3.05 -10.57 8.97
C VAL A 101 4.08 -9.69 8.26
N THR A 102 4.03 -8.37 8.45
CA THR A 102 5.02 -7.44 7.88
C THR A 102 6.43 -7.68 8.43
N LEU A 103 6.58 -7.91 9.73
CA LEU A 103 7.88 -8.16 10.35
C LEU A 103 8.49 -9.48 9.88
N GLY A 104 7.65 -10.49 9.64
CA GLY A 104 8.03 -11.80 9.10
C GLY A 104 8.34 -11.83 7.60
N LEU A 105 8.23 -10.71 6.87
CA LEU A 105 8.56 -10.67 5.45
C LEU A 105 10.06 -10.93 5.20
N ARG A 106 10.32 -11.73 4.18
CA ARG A 106 11.64 -11.90 3.55
C ARG A 106 11.80 -10.90 2.40
N ALA A 107 13.04 -10.58 2.05
CA ALA A 107 13.29 -9.77 0.86
C ALA A 107 12.70 -10.44 -0.40
N GLY A 108 12.09 -9.63 -1.26
CA GLY A 108 11.37 -10.12 -2.43
C GLY A 108 9.93 -10.58 -2.15
N GLU A 109 9.42 -10.48 -0.91
CA GLU A 109 8.02 -10.78 -0.61
C GLU A 109 7.16 -9.52 -0.56
N ILE A 110 5.85 -9.70 -0.80
CA ILE A 110 4.83 -8.65 -0.73
C ILE A 110 3.84 -8.96 0.40
N HIS A 111 3.48 -7.92 1.16
CA HIS A 111 2.30 -7.90 2.03
C HIS A 111 1.32 -6.82 1.55
N LEU A 112 0.09 -7.20 1.21
CA LEU A 112 -1.02 -6.29 0.95
C LEU A 112 -1.87 -6.15 2.22
N LEU A 113 -1.99 -4.91 2.72
CA LEU A 113 -2.86 -4.58 3.84
C LEU A 113 -4.31 -4.42 3.37
N GLU A 114 -5.27 -4.69 4.27
CA GLU A 114 -6.68 -4.46 4.00
C GLU A 114 -7.01 -2.96 3.77
N ASN A 115 -8.18 -2.72 3.20
CA ASN A 115 -8.74 -1.44 2.83
C ASN A 115 -8.65 -0.40 3.96
N LEU A 116 -7.79 0.60 3.73
CA LEU A 116 -7.56 1.69 4.66
C LEU A 116 -8.84 2.41 5.09
N ARG A 117 -9.88 2.46 4.23
CA ARG A 117 -11.13 3.16 4.53
C ARG A 117 -12.10 2.36 5.41
N PHE A 118 -11.78 1.13 5.78
CA PHE A 118 -12.48 0.42 6.86
C PHE A 118 -12.23 1.09 8.22
N HIS A 119 -11.20 1.92 8.34
CA HIS A 119 -10.92 2.76 9.50
C HIS A 119 -11.37 4.20 9.22
N VAL A 120 -12.21 4.77 10.08
CA VAL A 120 -12.71 6.16 9.91
C VAL A 120 -11.58 7.17 10.01
N GLU A 121 -10.56 6.82 10.80
CA GLU A 121 -9.30 7.50 11.06
C GLU A 121 -8.56 7.88 9.77
N GLU A 122 -8.63 7.04 8.74
CA GLU A 122 -7.99 7.27 7.44
C GLU A 122 -8.43 8.61 6.83
N THR A 123 -9.75 8.84 6.77
CA THR A 123 -10.31 10.06 6.16
C THR A 123 -10.21 11.29 7.07
N LYS A 124 -10.01 11.08 8.38
CA LYS A 124 -9.79 12.13 9.36
C LYS A 124 -8.33 12.59 9.46
N ASN A 125 -7.42 11.93 8.74
CA ASN A 125 -5.98 12.17 8.85
C ASN A 125 -5.48 12.03 10.29
N ASP A 126 -5.97 11.01 10.97
CA ASP A 126 -5.66 10.76 12.37
C ASP A 126 -4.15 10.45 12.56
N SER A 127 -3.55 11.04 13.58
CA SER A 127 -2.11 10.92 13.85
C SER A 127 -1.73 9.54 14.35
N ASP A 128 -2.58 8.92 15.16
CA ASP A 128 -2.29 7.63 15.79
C ASP A 128 -2.42 6.51 14.76
N PHE A 129 -3.45 6.59 13.91
CA PHE A 129 -3.59 5.70 12.75
C PHE A 129 -2.42 5.86 11.78
N SER A 130 -2.00 7.10 11.48
CA SER A 130 -0.80 7.36 10.68
C SER A 130 0.46 6.74 11.28
N SER A 131 0.60 6.80 12.61
CA SER A 131 1.72 6.20 13.36
C SER A 131 1.69 4.67 13.28
N LYS A 132 0.52 4.06 13.44
CA LYS A 132 0.34 2.61 13.28
C LYS A 132 0.71 2.15 11.86
N LEU A 133 0.19 2.81 10.82
CA LEU A 133 0.57 2.51 9.44
C LEU A 133 2.08 2.62 9.21
N ALA A 134 2.72 3.64 9.78
CA ALA A 134 4.16 3.85 9.62
C ALA A 134 5.02 2.70 10.17
N LYS A 135 4.53 1.95 11.18
CA LYS A 135 5.26 0.79 11.74
C LYS A 135 5.55 -0.30 10.70
N HIS A 136 4.78 -0.35 9.61
CA HIS A 136 5.02 -1.32 8.55
C HIS A 136 6.29 -1.03 7.72
N GLY A 137 6.77 0.21 7.68
CA GLY A 137 7.83 0.63 6.76
C GLY A 137 9.04 1.27 7.44
N GLN A 138 10.15 1.31 6.70
CA GLN A 138 11.32 2.13 6.97
C GLN A 138 11.48 3.25 5.94
N VAL A 139 10.92 3.04 4.74
CA VAL A 139 10.81 4.03 3.67
C VAL A 139 9.36 4.10 3.24
N TYR A 140 8.86 5.31 3.00
CA TYR A 140 7.50 5.54 2.50
C TYR A 140 7.53 6.01 1.04
N ILE A 141 6.74 5.38 0.18
CA ILE A 141 6.61 5.73 -1.23
C ILE A 141 5.14 6.04 -1.52
N ASN A 142 4.87 7.23 -2.06
CA ASN A 142 3.54 7.55 -2.56
C ASN A 142 3.49 7.34 -4.07
N ASP A 143 2.71 6.35 -4.51
CA ASP A 143 2.49 6.02 -5.91
C ASP A 143 0.99 6.12 -6.29
N ALA A 144 0.21 6.89 -5.51
CA ALA A 144 -1.22 7.05 -5.68
C ALA A 144 -1.56 8.47 -6.16
N PHE A 145 -1.31 8.76 -7.44
CA PHE A 145 -1.55 10.08 -8.05
C PHE A 145 -2.99 10.59 -7.79
N GLY A 146 -3.99 9.72 -7.97
CA GLY A 146 -5.41 10.05 -7.75
C GLY A 146 -5.77 10.49 -6.33
N MET A 147 -4.86 10.35 -5.36
CA MET A 147 -5.09 10.69 -3.95
C MET A 147 -4.26 11.86 -3.44
N VAL A 148 -3.33 12.43 -4.24
CA VAL A 148 -2.40 13.48 -3.77
C VAL A 148 -3.11 14.77 -3.31
N HIS A 149 -4.32 15.03 -3.81
CA HIS A 149 -5.13 16.20 -3.47
C HIS A 149 -5.92 16.04 -2.15
N ARG A 150 -5.87 14.87 -1.50
CA ARG A 150 -6.61 14.60 -0.26
C ARG A 150 -5.66 14.53 0.91
N SER A 151 -6.03 15.14 2.03
CA SER A 151 -5.26 15.04 3.28
C SER A 151 -5.77 13.87 4.10
N HIS A 152 -5.27 12.66 3.83
CA HIS A 152 -5.60 11.44 4.57
C HIS A 152 -4.41 10.95 5.40
N ALA A 153 -4.67 10.02 6.32
CA ALA A 153 -3.63 9.44 7.15
C ALA A 153 -2.60 8.69 6.31
N SER A 154 -3.04 7.83 5.38
CA SER A 154 -2.17 7.00 4.53
C SER A 154 -1.34 7.75 3.49
N ASN A 155 -1.55 9.05 3.28
CA ASN A 155 -0.81 9.81 2.26
C ASN A 155 -0.13 11.08 2.78
N VAL A 156 -0.73 11.81 3.73
CA VAL A 156 -0.21 13.05 4.30
C VAL A 156 0.26 12.79 5.72
N GLY A 157 -0.60 12.24 6.57
CA GLY A 157 -0.29 12.01 7.99
C GLY A 157 0.91 11.11 8.21
N VAL A 158 0.93 9.97 7.52
CA VAL A 158 1.99 8.95 7.58
C VAL A 158 3.35 9.53 7.23
N THR A 159 3.42 10.50 6.33
CA THR A 159 4.70 11.08 5.88
C THR A 159 5.48 11.77 6.99
N LYS A 160 4.81 12.21 8.05
CA LYS A 160 5.46 12.84 9.21
C LYS A 160 6.28 11.83 10.02
N GLN A 161 6.01 10.55 9.87
CA GLN A 161 6.68 9.45 10.56
C GLN A 161 7.94 8.96 9.81
N PHE A 162 8.20 9.46 8.60
CA PHE A 162 9.30 9.01 7.75
C PHE A 162 10.30 10.11 7.45
N ILE A 163 11.57 9.81 7.75
CA ILE A 163 12.73 10.58 7.25
C ILE A 163 12.92 10.29 5.76
N HIS A 164 12.82 9.02 5.36
CA HIS A 164 12.96 8.58 3.98
C HIS A 164 11.59 8.42 3.33
N LYS A 165 11.23 9.40 2.50
CA LYS A 165 9.96 9.42 1.78
C LYS A 165 10.11 9.97 0.36
N GLY A 166 9.41 9.36 -0.59
CA GLY A 166 9.50 9.71 -2.01
C GLY A 166 8.23 9.40 -2.79
N MET A 167 8.32 9.59 -4.10
CA MET A 167 7.26 9.26 -5.05
C MET A 167 7.63 7.99 -5.81
N GLY A 168 6.62 7.19 -6.14
CA GLY A 168 6.77 6.07 -7.07
C GLY A 168 6.74 6.56 -8.52
N PHE A 169 6.94 5.63 -9.46
CA PHE A 169 7.08 5.98 -10.87
C PHE A 169 5.80 6.51 -11.50
N LEU A 170 4.61 6.16 -11.01
CA LEU A 170 3.36 6.66 -11.55
C LEU A 170 3.16 8.15 -11.24
N VAL A 171 3.62 8.58 -10.06
CA VAL A 171 3.52 9.97 -9.60
C VAL A 171 4.69 10.84 -10.11
N GLU A 172 5.81 10.21 -10.51
CA GLU A 172 6.97 10.91 -11.07
C GLU A 172 6.75 11.38 -12.52
N THR A 173 5.83 10.78 -13.26
CA THR A 173 5.40 11.18 -14.62
C THR A 173 4.64 12.50 -14.64
#